data_AF-A0A7C5WNA3-F1
#
_entry.id   AF-A0A7C5WNA3-F1
#
_cell.length_a   1.000
_cell.length_b   1.000
_cell.length_c   1.000
_cell.angle_alpha   90.00
_cell.angle_beta   90.00
_cell.angle_gamma   90.00
#
_symmetry.space_group_name_H-M   'P 1'
#
loop_
_entity.id
_entity.type
_entity.pdbx_description
1 polymer ?
#
loop_
_entity_poly.entity_id
_entity_poly.type
_entity_poly.pdbx_seq_one_letter_code
_entity_poly.pdbx_strand_id
1 'polypeptide(L)' 'MKIKCPHCGFEEEASAFKFIYEVTLYVINSHVEREERERPILVVCPRCKQGFFLENPYRRFYEYQEHTSQ' A
#
# COMPACT_ATOMS: atom_id res chain seq x y z
N MET A 1 9.77 -7.80 -13.33
CA MET A 1 8.33 -8.01 -13.09
C MET A 1 7.60 -6.79 -13.63
N LYS A 2 6.65 -7.01 -14.54
CA LYS A 2 5.87 -5.92 -15.13
C LYS A 2 4.71 -5.52 -14.23
N ILE A 3 4.46 -4.21 -14.15
CA ILE A 3 3.36 -3.59 -13.44
C ILE A 3 2.50 -2.85 -14.46
N LYS A 4 1.18 -3.06 -14.40
CA LYS A 4 0.21 -2.32 -15.20
C LYS A 4 -0.52 -1.31 -14.33
N CYS A 5 -0.50 -0.04 -14.73
CA CYS A 5 -1.26 1.02 -14.07
C CYS A 5 -2.77 0.81 -14.30
N PRO A 6 -3.58 0.68 -13.23
CA PRO A 6 -5.02 0.47 -13.37
C PRO A 6 -5.76 1.71 -13.89
N HIS A 7 -5.15 2.89 -13.78
CA HIS A 7 -5.78 4.17 -14.15
C HIS A 7 -5.61 4.53 -15.63
N CYS A 8 -4.47 4.20 -16.25
CA CYS A 8 -4.15 4.61 -17.62
C CYS A 8 -3.65 3.48 -18.54
N GLY A 9 -3.56 2.25 -18.02
CA GLY A 9 -3.13 1.08 -18.78
C GLY A 9 -1.64 1.02 -19.12
N PHE A 10 -0.83 1.98 -18.69
CA PHE A 10 0.63 1.95 -18.88
C PHE A 10 1.23 0.70 -18.22
N GLU A 11 2.04 -0.05 -18.96
CA GLU A 11 2.64 -1.30 -18.51
C GLU A 11 4.15 -1.26 -18.75
N GLU A 12 4.94 -1.47 -17.69
CA GLU A 12 6.40 -1.54 -17.75
C GLU A 12 6.97 -2.32 -16.56
N GLU A 13 8.28 -2.60 -16.57
CA GLU A 13 9.04 -3.08 -15.44
C GLU A 13 8.86 -2.19 -14.20
N ALA A 14 8.86 -2.84 -13.03
CA ALA A 14 8.66 -2.19 -11.74
C ALA A 14 9.62 -1.01 -11.49
N SER A 15 10.84 -1.06 -12.02
CA SER A 15 11.85 0.02 -11.91
C SER A 15 11.42 1.34 -12.55
N ALA A 16 10.45 1.33 -13.48
CA ALA A 16 9.89 2.54 -14.08
C ALA A 16 8.91 3.28 -13.15
N PHE A 17 8.46 2.63 -12.07
CA PHE A 17 7.50 3.19 -11.12
C PHE A 17 8.20 3.71 -9.86
N LYS A 18 7.57 4.69 -9.19
CA LYS A 18 8.01 5.16 -7.87
C LYS A 18 7.23 4.43 -6.79
N PHE A 19 7.93 3.93 -5.78
CA PHE A 19 7.35 3.31 -4.59
C PHE A 19 7.45 4.27 -3.42
N ILE A 20 6.35 4.43 -2.69
CA ILE A 20 6.26 5.28 -1.50
C ILE A 20 5.90 4.39 -0.32
N TYR A 21 6.75 4.44 0.71
CA TYR A 21 6.55 3.79 1.99
C TYR A 21 6.24 4.88 3.03
N GLU A 22 5.10 4.77 3.68
CA GLU A 22 4.76 5.61 4.82
C GLU A 22 5.24 4.92 6.11
N VAL A 23 5.96 5.65 6.96
CA VAL A 23 6.38 5.19 8.28
C VAL A 23 5.85 6.15 9.32
N THR A 24 5.16 5.63 10.32
CA THR A 24 4.70 6.39 11.50
C THR A 24 5.53 6.00 12.70
N LEU A 25 5.93 7.00 13.49
CA LEU A 25 6.59 6.79 14.78
C LEU A 25 5.63 7.27 15.87
N TYR A 26 5.30 6.41 16.82
CA TYR A 26 4.57 6.81 18.02
C TYR A 26 5.58 7.23 19.08
N VAL A 27 5.39 8.41 19.68
CA VAL A 27 6.20 8.87 20.81
C VAL A 27 5.34 8.89 22.06
N ILE A 28 5.66 8.04 23.02
CA ILE A 28 4.94 7.92 24.30
C ILE A 28 5.97 8.04 25.42
N ASN A 29 5.77 8.99 26.34
CA ASN A 29 6.66 9.21 27.48
C ASN A 29 8.15 9.34 27.10
N SER A 30 8.45 9.99 25.97
CA SER A 30 9.82 10.13 25.41
C SER A 30 10.45 8.85 24.86
N HIS A 31 9.67 7.78 24.70
CA HIS A 31 10.08 6.55 24.01
C HIS A 31 9.40 6.44 22.66
N VAL A 32 10.14 5.93 21.66
CA VAL A 32 9.60 5.62 20.33
C VAL A 32 9.05 4.21 20.38
N GLU A 33 7.74 4.08 20.19
CA GLU A 33 7.05 2.80 20.07
C GLU A 33 6.88 2.43 18.59
N ARG A 34 6.92 1.13 18.31
CA ARG A 34 6.67 0.61 16.96
C ARG A 34 5.19 0.73 16.60
N GLU A 35 4.93 1.12 15.37
CA GLU A 35 3.60 0.97 14.77
C GLU A 35 3.40 -0.48 14.32
N GLU A 36 2.42 -1.17 14.91
CA GLU A 36 2.04 -2.55 14.55
C GLU A 36 1.16 -2.62 13.30
N ARG A 37 0.74 -1.47 12.75
CA ARG A 37 -0.16 -1.40 11.60
C ARG A 37 0.62 -1.64 10.31
N GLU A 38 0.25 -2.68 9.57
CA GLU A 38 0.79 -2.90 8.22
C GLU A 38 0.30 -1.77 7.29
N ARG A 39 1.26 -1.10 6.64
CA ARG A 39 0.98 -0.06 5.63
C ARG A 39 1.36 -0.58 4.25
N PRO A 40 0.42 -0.68 3.31
CA PRO A 40 0.68 -1.16 1.98
C PRO A 40 1.47 -0.13 1.17
N ILE A 41 2.33 -0.64 0.30
CA ILE A 41 3.22 0.18 -0.52
C ILE A 41 2.38 0.90 -1.58
N LEU A 42 2.53 2.22 -1.66
CA LEU A 42 1.90 3.00 -2.71
C LEU A 42 2.80 3.06 -3.95
N VAL A 43 2.26 2.67 -5.09
CA VAL A 43 2.94 2.73 -6.39
C VAL A 43 2.43 3.94 -7.15
N VAL A 44 3.34 4.77 -7.67
CA VAL A 44 3.02 5.97 -8.44
C VAL A 44 3.38 5.75 -9.91
N CYS A 45 2.38 5.89 -10.79
CA CYS A 45 2.57 5.75 -12.22
C CYS A 45 3.40 6.92 -12.79
N PRO A 46 4.47 6.66 -13.57
CA PRO A 46 5.26 7.74 -14.18
C PRO A 46 4.49 8.51 -15.25
N ARG A 47 3.44 7.91 -15.83
CA ARG A 47 2.65 8.49 -16.92
C ARG A 47 1.50 9.38 -16.43
N CYS A 48 0.54 8.82 -15.68
CA CYS A 48 -0.64 9.57 -15.22
C CYS A 48 -0.50 10.19 -13.82
N LYS A 49 0.62 9.93 -13.13
CA LYS A 49 0.93 10.42 -11.77
C LYS A 49 -0.03 9.97 -10.67
N GLN A 50 -0.99 9.09 -10.98
CA GLN A 50 -1.89 8.51 -10.00
C GLN A 50 -1.19 7.44 -9.16
N GLY A 51 -1.54 7.43 -7.86
CA GLY A 51 -1.15 6.39 -6.92
C GLY A 51 -2.11 5.20 -6.97
N PHE A 52 -1.59 4.00 -6.76
CA PHE A 52 -2.38 2.77 -6.62
C PHE A 52 -1.64 1.75 -5.76
N PHE A 53 -2.38 0.78 -5.23
CA PHE A 53 -1.83 -0.36 -4.48
C PHE A 53 -1.76 -1.59 -5.41
N LEU A 54 -0.72 -2.41 -5.27
CA LEU A 54 -0.57 -3.65 -6.02
C LEU A 54 -1.51 -4.75 -5.52
N GLU A 55 -1.88 -4.67 -4.24
CA GLU A 55 -2.80 -5.56 -3.57
C GLU A 55 -3.87 -4.75 -2.84
N ASN A 56 -5.03 -5.34 -2.59
CA ASN A 56 -6.08 -4.65 -1.83
C ASN A 56 -5.58 -4.40 -0.39
N PRO A 57 -5.36 -3.13 0.00
CA PRO A 57 -4.79 -2.78 1.29
C PRO A 57 -5.68 -3.13 2.48
N TYR A 58 -6.96 -3.39 2.25
CA TYR A 58 -7.96 -3.67 3.27
C TYR A 58 -8.41 -5.13 3.31
N ARG A 59 -7.79 -6.00 2.51
CA ARG A 59 -8.18 -7.41 2.38
C ARG A 59 -8.35 -8.12 3.73
N ARG A 60 -7.39 -7.93 4.64
CA ARG A 60 -7.41 -8.52 6.00
C ARG A 60 -8.63 -8.10 6.84
N PHE A 61 -9.17 -6.90 6.62
CA PHE A 61 -10.36 -6.43 7.33
C PHE A 61 -11.65 -7.02 6.75
N TYR A 62 -11.70 -7.26 5.44
CA TYR A 62 -12.85 -7.90 4.79
C TYR A 62 -12.93 -9.39 5.14
N GLU A 63 -11.80 -10.10 5.13
CA GLU A 63 -11.75 -11.53 5.50
C GLU A 63 -12.15 -11.75 6.98
N TYR A 64 -11.88 -10.79 7.87
CA TYR A 64 -12.30 -10.87 9.28
C TYR A 64 -13.83 -10.77 9.46
N GLN A 65 -14.53 -10.01 8.60
CA GLN A 65 -15.99 -9.86 8.71
C GLN A 65 -16.76 -11.11 8.29
N GLU A 66 -16.21 -11.93 7.39
CA GLU A 66 -16.82 -13.20 6.96
C GLU A 66 -16.81 -14.27 8.07
N HIS A 67 -15.81 -14.24 8.95
CA HIS A 67 -15.69 -15.20 10.06
C HIS A 67 -16.46 -14.81 11.33
N THR A 68 -16.92 -13.57 11.44
CA THR A 68 -17.66 -13.09 12.62
C THR A 68 -19.18 -13.10 12.41
N SER A 69 -19.63 -13.53 11.23
CA SER A 69 -21.05 -13.56 10.81
C SER A 69 -21.63 -14.98 10.75
N GLN A 70 -21.00 -15.98 11.38
CA GLN A 70 -21.50 -17.34 11.56
C GLN A 70 -21.81 -17.63 13.02
#